data_AF-A0AA45BDI9-F1
#
_entry.id   AF-A0AA45BDI9-F1
#
_cell.length_a   1.000
_cell.length_b   1.000
_cell.length_c   1.000
_cell.angle_alpha   90.00
_cell.angle_beta   90.00
_cell.angle_gamma   90.00
#
_symmetry.space_group_name_H-M   'P 1'
#
loop_
_entity.id
_entity.type
_entity.pdbx_description
1 polymer ?
#
loop_
_entity_poly.entity_id
_entity_poly.type
_entity_poly.pdbx_seq_one_letter_code
_entity_poly.pdbx_strand_id
1 'polypeptide(L)'
;MANGKDSIANGDGATANGKDSIANGDGATANGKESYANGDGATANGKDSIANGDGATANGKNSDAEGDGATANGKESYAEGDGATANGKDSYARGDGATANGKDSFARGDGATANGKNSLADGDGATANGKNSFADGDGATANGKDSFARGDGATANGKNSKALGDGSTSIGKNSDAEGDGATSIGKDSKALGDGSTGLGNQSNASGDRSTALGDQSRASGQNSVALGAGSVADEANTVSVGSSGHERRITNVAAGVHDTDAVNVSQLNSVRSQISAVERGAYSGLAAATALTMIPDVGDGKTLTVGVGTANYKGYQAVAIGATAHVTQNIKVRSGISYSADNMLWGAGMAYQW
;
A
#
# COMPACT_ATOMS: atom_id res chain seq x y z
N MET A 1 -45.50 -41.64 23.11
CA MET A 1 -45.57 -41.77 24.58
C MET A 1 -45.77 -40.40 25.21
N ALA A 2 -46.92 -40.17 25.85
CA ALA A 2 -47.24 -38.92 26.54
C ALA A 2 -47.06 -39.11 28.07
N ASN A 3 -45.91 -38.71 28.60
CA ASN A 3 -45.52 -38.89 30.00
C ASN A 3 -45.84 -37.67 30.86
N GLY A 4 -45.82 -36.48 30.27
CA GLY A 4 -46.14 -35.23 30.96
C GLY A 4 -47.64 -35.09 31.22
N LYS A 5 -48.00 -34.39 32.30
CA LYS A 5 -49.41 -34.01 32.52
C LYS A 5 -49.88 -33.12 31.36
N ASP A 6 -51.05 -33.45 30.81
CA ASP A 6 -51.68 -32.74 29.68
C ASP A 6 -50.79 -32.70 28.42
N SER A 7 -49.87 -33.66 28.28
CA SER A 7 -48.98 -33.77 27.12
C SER A 7 -49.63 -34.54 25.95
N ILE A 8 -49.16 -34.27 24.74
CA ILE A 8 -49.66 -34.87 23.49
C ILE A 8 -48.49 -35.44 22.70
N ALA A 9 -48.59 -36.70 22.27
CA ALA A 9 -47.63 -37.35 21.38
C ALA A 9 -48.39 -37.98 20.20
N ASN A 10 -48.30 -37.35 19.02
CA ASN A 10 -49.10 -37.71 17.84
C ASN A 10 -48.34 -38.57 16.82
N GLY A 11 -47.05 -38.29 16.59
CA GLY A 11 -46.23 -39.02 15.62
C GLY A 11 -45.88 -40.43 16.07
N ASP A 12 -45.53 -41.30 15.11
CA ASP A 12 -45.07 -42.65 15.43
C ASP A 12 -43.75 -42.58 16.21
N GLY A 13 -43.65 -43.30 17.32
CA GLY A 13 -42.49 -43.21 18.22
C GLY A 13 -42.29 -41.85 18.94
N ALA A 14 -43.17 -40.86 18.76
CA ALA A 14 -43.02 -39.54 19.38
C ALA A 14 -43.11 -39.60 20.92
N THR A 15 -42.37 -38.76 21.64
CA THR A 15 -42.31 -38.74 23.11
C THR A 15 -42.51 -37.33 23.68
N ALA A 16 -43.55 -37.12 24.48
CA ALA A 16 -43.84 -35.85 25.15
C ALA A 16 -43.69 -36.01 26.67
N ASN A 17 -42.59 -35.50 27.25
CA ASN A 17 -42.24 -35.66 28.67
C ASN A 17 -42.61 -34.45 29.53
N GLY A 18 -42.65 -33.25 28.96
CA GLY A 18 -42.97 -32.02 29.68
C GLY A 18 -44.46 -31.85 29.97
N LYS A 19 -44.79 -31.10 31.02
CA LYS A 19 -46.19 -30.68 31.26
C LYS A 19 -46.65 -29.80 30.10
N ASP A 20 -47.84 -30.05 29.57
CA ASP A 20 -48.43 -29.33 28.44
C ASP A 20 -47.55 -29.37 27.17
N SER A 21 -46.65 -30.35 27.02
CA SER A 21 -45.77 -30.46 25.85
C SER A 21 -46.42 -31.24 24.71
N ILE A 22 -46.02 -30.93 23.47
CA ILE A 22 -46.56 -31.54 22.26
C ILE A 22 -45.42 -32.06 21.38
N ALA A 23 -45.47 -33.34 21.03
CA ALA A 23 -44.60 -33.97 20.05
C ALA A 23 -45.44 -34.47 18.87
N ASN A 24 -45.34 -33.81 17.70
CA ASN A 24 -46.15 -34.09 16.52
C ASN A 24 -45.46 -34.96 15.47
N GLY A 25 -44.18 -34.71 15.17
CA GLY A 25 -43.44 -35.45 14.13
C GLY A 25 -43.08 -36.88 14.55
N ASP A 26 -42.77 -37.72 13.58
CA ASP A 26 -42.38 -39.11 13.81
C ASP A 26 -41.03 -39.14 14.55
N GLY A 27 -40.95 -39.85 15.67
CA GLY A 27 -39.78 -39.88 16.54
C GLY A 27 -39.49 -38.58 17.30
N ALA A 28 -40.35 -37.56 17.19
CA ALA A 28 -40.14 -36.26 17.84
C ALA A 28 -40.16 -36.36 19.37
N THR A 29 -39.35 -35.55 20.06
CA THR A 29 -39.22 -35.55 21.53
C THR A 29 -39.41 -34.16 22.14
N ALA A 30 -40.49 -33.96 22.91
CA ALA A 30 -40.80 -32.71 23.61
C ALA A 30 -40.60 -32.86 25.14
N ASN A 31 -39.43 -32.45 25.64
CA ASN A 31 -39.02 -32.61 27.05
C ASN A 31 -39.37 -31.42 27.95
N GLY A 32 -39.37 -30.21 27.42
CA GLY A 32 -39.66 -28.99 28.18
C GLY A 32 -41.14 -28.81 28.51
N LYS A 33 -41.44 -28.09 29.60
CA LYS A 33 -42.82 -27.65 29.88
C LYS A 33 -43.28 -26.68 28.77
N GLU A 34 -44.49 -26.88 28.25
CA GLU A 34 -45.06 -26.12 27.12
C GLU A 34 -44.16 -26.15 25.87
N SER A 35 -43.34 -27.20 25.67
CA SER A 35 -42.49 -27.31 24.49
C SER A 35 -43.20 -28.00 23.32
N TYR A 36 -42.81 -27.65 22.09
CA TYR A 36 -43.38 -28.16 20.84
C TYR A 36 -42.27 -28.75 19.96
N ALA A 37 -42.36 -30.03 19.66
CA ALA A 37 -41.49 -30.71 18.69
C ALA A 37 -42.34 -31.17 17.50
N ASN A 38 -42.30 -30.43 16.40
CA ASN A 38 -43.22 -30.60 15.27
C ASN A 38 -42.64 -31.39 14.09
N GLY A 39 -41.36 -31.21 13.76
CA GLY A 39 -40.69 -31.92 12.67
C GLY A 39 -40.35 -33.37 13.01
N ASP A 40 -40.07 -34.17 11.99
CA ASP A 40 -39.70 -35.57 12.17
C ASP A 40 -38.35 -35.68 12.88
N GLY A 41 -38.27 -36.43 13.98
CA GLY A 41 -37.09 -36.53 14.82
C GLY A 41 -36.73 -35.24 15.59
N ALA A 42 -37.57 -34.20 15.54
CA ALA A 42 -37.30 -32.93 16.21
C ALA A 42 -37.26 -33.08 17.74
N THR A 43 -36.42 -32.29 18.42
CA THR A 43 -36.23 -32.35 19.87
C THR A 43 -36.38 -30.97 20.52
N ALA A 44 -37.39 -30.80 21.36
CA ALA A 44 -37.68 -29.56 22.10
C ALA A 44 -37.45 -29.73 23.62
N ASN A 45 -36.25 -29.37 24.08
CA ASN A 45 -35.78 -29.58 25.45
C ASN A 45 -36.07 -28.41 26.41
N GLY A 46 -36.11 -27.19 25.89
CA GLY A 46 -36.31 -26.00 26.71
C GLY A 46 -37.76 -25.78 27.14
N LYS A 47 -37.98 -25.04 28.24
CA LYS A 47 -39.33 -24.55 28.57
C LYS A 47 -39.79 -23.61 27.45
N ASP A 48 -41.01 -23.78 26.98
CA ASP A 48 -41.62 -22.96 25.92
C ASP A 48 -40.80 -23.00 24.60
N SER A 49 -39.96 -24.03 24.39
CA SER A 49 -39.14 -24.15 23.19
C SER A 49 -39.91 -24.78 22.04
N ILE A 50 -39.59 -24.38 20.81
CA ILE A 50 -40.22 -24.84 19.58
C ILE A 50 -39.14 -25.41 18.66
N ALA A 51 -39.34 -26.62 18.16
CA ALA A 51 -38.51 -27.26 17.15
C ALA A 51 -39.42 -27.71 15.98
N ASN A 52 -39.42 -26.97 14.88
CA ASN A 52 -40.32 -27.17 13.74
C ASN A 52 -39.72 -27.98 12.60
N GLY A 53 -38.45 -27.78 12.27
CA GLY A 53 -37.79 -28.47 11.16
C GLY A 53 -37.50 -29.94 11.45
N ASP A 54 -37.28 -30.71 10.40
CA ASP A 54 -36.95 -32.14 10.51
C ASP A 54 -35.58 -32.30 11.18
N GLY A 55 -35.51 -33.06 12.27
CA GLY A 55 -34.32 -33.21 13.09
C GLY A 55 -33.90 -31.96 13.87
N ALA A 56 -34.71 -30.89 13.87
CA ALA A 56 -34.39 -29.65 14.56
C ALA A 56 -34.31 -29.85 16.09
N THR A 57 -33.42 -29.11 16.76
CA THR A 57 -33.18 -29.21 18.20
C THR A 57 -33.26 -27.85 18.90
N ALA A 58 -34.23 -27.67 19.79
CA ALA A 58 -34.44 -26.46 20.57
C ALA A 58 -34.14 -26.72 22.06
N ASN A 59 -32.95 -26.33 22.53
CA ASN A 59 -32.47 -26.60 23.89
C ASN A 59 -32.71 -25.46 24.89
N GLY A 60 -32.77 -24.22 24.41
CA GLY A 60 -32.92 -23.05 25.26
C GLY A 60 -34.35 -22.81 25.73
N LYS A 61 -34.52 -22.14 26.87
CA LYS A 61 -35.84 -21.63 27.25
C LYS A 61 -36.31 -20.60 26.18
N ASN A 62 -37.54 -20.74 25.70
CA ASN A 62 -38.11 -19.93 24.62
C ASN A 62 -37.26 -19.96 23.34
N SER A 63 -36.48 -21.00 23.09
CA SER A 63 -35.71 -21.11 21.85
C SER A 63 -36.59 -21.62 20.72
N ASP A 64 -36.32 -21.17 19.49
CA ASP A 64 -37.02 -21.58 18.28
C ASP A 64 -36.02 -22.14 17.25
N ALA A 65 -36.26 -23.34 16.76
CA ALA A 65 -35.48 -23.98 15.70
C ALA A 65 -36.43 -24.35 14.56
N GLU A 66 -36.42 -23.56 13.48
CA GLU A 66 -37.38 -23.68 12.38
C GLU A 66 -36.86 -24.50 11.19
N GLY A 67 -35.59 -24.32 10.80
CA GLY A 67 -35.00 -25.01 9.64
C GLY A 67 -34.68 -26.49 9.89
N ASP A 68 -34.50 -27.24 8.81
CA ASP A 68 -34.19 -28.67 8.89
C ASP A 68 -32.81 -28.89 9.52
N GLY A 69 -32.74 -29.70 10.57
CA GLY A 69 -31.52 -29.91 11.36
C GLY A 69 -31.05 -28.68 12.14
N ALA A 70 -31.83 -27.60 12.20
CA ALA A 70 -31.46 -26.38 12.91
C ALA A 70 -31.33 -26.62 14.42
N THR A 71 -30.41 -25.92 15.07
CA THR A 71 -30.12 -26.07 16.51
C THR A 71 -30.16 -24.74 17.24
N ALA A 72 -31.12 -24.56 18.15
CA ALA A 72 -31.28 -23.36 18.97
C ALA A 72 -30.94 -23.67 20.44
N ASN A 73 -29.71 -23.35 20.86
CA ASN A 73 -29.16 -23.69 22.17
C ASN A 73 -29.35 -22.60 23.24
N GLY A 74 -29.37 -21.33 22.83
CA GLY A 74 -29.45 -20.20 23.74
C GLY A 74 -30.87 -19.96 24.27
N LYS A 75 -30.99 -19.33 25.46
CA LYS A 75 -32.29 -18.80 25.89
C LYS A 75 -32.74 -17.71 24.90
N GLU A 76 -33.99 -17.78 24.44
CA GLU A 76 -34.56 -16.86 23.44
C GLU A 76 -33.74 -16.83 22.13
N SER A 77 -33.06 -17.92 21.78
CA SER A 77 -32.32 -18.03 20.52
C SER A 77 -33.23 -18.52 19.39
N TYR A 78 -32.96 -18.07 18.17
CA TYR A 78 -33.72 -18.40 16.96
C TYR A 78 -32.77 -18.95 15.89
N ALA A 79 -33.02 -20.15 15.41
CA ALA A 79 -32.33 -20.78 14.29
C ALA A 79 -33.34 -21.03 13.16
N GLU A 80 -33.34 -20.20 12.12
CA GLU A 80 -34.34 -20.18 11.04
C GLU A 80 -33.88 -20.99 9.81
N GLY A 81 -32.62 -20.86 9.38
CA GLY A 81 -32.10 -21.54 8.18
C GLY A 81 -31.82 -23.04 8.38
N ASP A 82 -31.69 -23.77 7.27
CA ASP A 82 -31.41 -25.21 7.29
C ASP A 82 -30.02 -25.47 7.86
N GLY A 83 -29.92 -26.33 8.88
CA GLY A 83 -28.69 -26.60 9.61
C GLY A 83 -28.14 -25.41 10.41
N ALA A 84 -28.90 -24.32 10.54
CA ALA A 84 -28.46 -23.14 11.28
C ALA A 84 -28.29 -23.44 12.78
N THR A 85 -27.33 -22.78 13.43
CA THR A 85 -27.01 -22.98 14.84
C THR A 85 -26.99 -21.67 15.62
N ALA A 86 -27.91 -21.50 16.57
CA ALA A 86 -28.02 -20.32 17.43
C ALA A 86 -27.62 -20.67 18.88
N ASN A 87 -26.37 -20.40 19.26
CA ASN A 87 -25.80 -20.77 20.56
C ASN A 87 -25.92 -19.68 21.63
N GLY A 88 -25.98 -18.42 21.23
CA GLY A 88 -26.03 -17.28 22.15
C GLY A 88 -27.41 -17.04 22.75
N LYS A 89 -27.46 -16.44 23.95
CA LYS A 89 -28.72 -15.88 24.46
C LYS A 89 -29.18 -14.78 23.50
N ASP A 90 -30.46 -14.78 23.12
CA ASP A 90 -31.04 -13.80 22.19
C ASP A 90 -30.34 -13.79 20.80
N SER A 91 -29.66 -14.87 20.41
CA SER A 91 -28.97 -14.95 19.11
C SER A 91 -29.90 -15.39 18.00
N TYR A 92 -29.67 -14.88 16.79
CA TYR A 92 -30.44 -15.21 15.59
C TYR A 92 -29.50 -15.74 14.50
N ALA A 93 -29.70 -17.00 14.09
CA ALA A 93 -29.04 -17.61 12.94
C ALA A 93 -30.08 -17.83 11.85
N ARG A 94 -30.02 -17.06 10.76
CA ARG A 94 -31.07 -17.00 9.73
C ARG A 94 -30.69 -17.64 8.40
N GLY A 95 -29.46 -17.46 7.93
CA GLY A 95 -29.01 -18.10 6.70
C GLY A 95 -28.82 -19.60 6.86
N ASP A 96 -28.79 -20.32 5.73
CA ASP A 96 -28.58 -21.77 5.72
C ASP A 96 -27.17 -22.09 6.22
N GLY A 97 -27.05 -22.99 7.19
CA GLY A 97 -25.79 -23.32 7.87
C GLY A 97 -25.19 -22.16 8.70
N ALA A 98 -25.91 -21.05 8.90
CA ALA A 98 -25.42 -19.91 9.65
C ALA A 98 -25.21 -20.27 11.14
N THR A 99 -24.21 -19.66 11.78
CA THR A 99 -23.86 -19.91 13.18
C THR A 99 -23.79 -18.61 13.99
N ALA A 100 -24.70 -18.45 14.95
CA ALA A 100 -24.75 -17.30 15.85
C ALA A 100 -24.32 -17.70 17.28
N ASN A 101 -23.05 -17.47 17.62
CA ASN A 101 -22.45 -17.88 18.89
C ASN A 101 -22.52 -16.82 20.00
N GLY A 102 -22.54 -15.54 19.62
CA GLY A 102 -22.54 -14.44 20.57
C GLY A 102 -23.90 -14.20 21.22
N LYS A 103 -23.92 -13.71 22.46
CA LYS A 103 -25.16 -13.12 23.01
C LYS A 103 -25.60 -11.94 22.13
N ASP A 104 -26.88 -11.85 21.82
CA ASP A 104 -27.46 -10.81 20.95
C ASP A 104 -26.83 -10.77 19.54
N SER A 105 -26.21 -11.88 19.06
CA SER A 105 -25.56 -11.90 17.74
C SER A 105 -26.53 -12.29 16.62
N PHE A 106 -26.27 -11.78 15.43
CA PHE A 106 -27.05 -12.05 14.21
C PHE A 106 -26.14 -12.61 13.12
N ALA A 107 -26.41 -13.83 12.66
CA ALA A 107 -25.81 -14.41 11.47
C ALA A 107 -26.91 -14.55 10.41
N ARG A 108 -26.92 -13.66 9.41
CA ARG A 108 -28.02 -13.53 8.44
C ARG A 108 -27.73 -14.13 7.07
N GLY A 109 -26.50 -14.06 6.58
CA GLY A 109 -26.09 -14.67 5.31
C GLY A 109 -25.90 -16.19 5.41
N ASP A 110 -25.88 -16.86 4.27
CA ASP A 110 -25.70 -18.30 4.19
C ASP A 110 -24.28 -18.68 4.63
N GLY A 111 -24.15 -19.64 5.54
CA GLY A 111 -22.88 -20.02 6.16
C GLY A 111 -22.23 -18.93 7.01
N ALA A 112 -22.91 -17.81 7.27
CA ALA A 112 -22.36 -16.70 8.05
C ALA A 112 -22.11 -17.10 9.51
N THR A 113 -21.07 -16.54 10.13
CA THR A 113 -20.68 -16.85 11.51
C THR A 113 -20.55 -15.59 12.36
N ALA A 114 -21.41 -15.44 13.38
CA ALA A 114 -21.40 -14.31 14.31
C ALA A 114 -20.95 -14.76 15.71
N ASN A 115 -19.67 -14.58 16.03
CA ASN A 115 -19.05 -15.04 17.29
C ASN A 115 -19.08 -14.00 18.42
N GLY A 116 -19.04 -12.72 18.08
CA GLY A 116 -18.98 -11.66 19.09
C GLY A 116 -20.33 -11.36 19.73
N LYS A 117 -20.34 -10.88 20.97
CA LYS A 117 -21.56 -10.30 21.56
C LYS A 117 -22.03 -9.11 20.70
N ASN A 118 -23.32 -9.06 20.36
CA ASN A 118 -23.92 -8.03 19.52
C ASN A 118 -23.22 -7.90 18.15
N SER A 119 -22.59 -8.97 17.69
CA SER A 119 -21.98 -9.01 16.36
C SER A 119 -23.04 -9.29 15.30
N LEU A 120 -22.76 -8.85 14.08
CA LEU A 120 -23.61 -9.06 12.93
C LEU A 120 -22.75 -9.51 11.75
N ALA A 121 -23.02 -10.70 11.25
CA ALA A 121 -22.52 -11.21 9.98
C ALA A 121 -23.71 -11.25 9.00
N ASP A 122 -23.74 -10.35 8.02
CA ASP A 122 -24.85 -10.18 7.08
C ASP A 122 -24.60 -10.87 5.73
N GLY A 123 -23.40 -10.72 5.16
CA GLY A 123 -23.05 -11.33 3.87
C GLY A 123 -22.87 -12.85 3.92
N ASP A 124 -22.91 -13.48 2.76
CA ASP A 124 -22.76 -14.93 2.64
C ASP A 124 -21.34 -15.35 3.00
N GLY A 125 -21.20 -16.33 3.90
CA GLY A 125 -19.92 -16.75 4.46
C GLY A 125 -19.22 -15.70 5.33
N ALA A 126 -19.86 -14.57 5.64
CA ALA A 126 -19.27 -13.50 6.44
C ALA A 126 -18.98 -13.97 7.87
N THR A 127 -17.91 -13.45 8.48
CA THR A 127 -17.47 -13.81 9.83
C THR A 127 -17.28 -12.58 10.71
N ALA A 128 -18.09 -12.45 11.77
CA ALA A 128 -18.06 -11.36 12.72
C ALA A 128 -17.59 -11.84 14.12
N ASN A 129 -16.29 -11.71 14.40
CA ASN A 129 -15.65 -12.24 15.61
C ASN A 129 -15.63 -11.28 16.80
N GLY A 130 -15.57 -9.97 16.54
CA GLY A 130 -15.45 -8.96 17.57
C GLY A 130 -16.76 -8.64 18.28
N LYS A 131 -16.70 -8.19 19.54
CA LYS A 131 -17.87 -7.57 20.18
C LYS A 131 -18.31 -6.36 19.37
N ASN A 132 -19.59 -6.28 19.04
CA ASN A 132 -20.18 -5.23 18.18
C ASN A 132 -19.53 -5.16 16.78
N SER A 133 -18.87 -6.22 16.30
CA SER A 133 -18.32 -6.21 14.94
C SER A 133 -19.43 -6.40 13.90
N PHE A 134 -19.22 -5.82 12.73
CA PHE A 134 -20.14 -5.89 11.60
C PHE A 134 -19.37 -6.38 10.37
N ALA A 135 -19.80 -7.51 9.80
CA ALA A 135 -19.30 -8.06 8.54
C ALA A 135 -20.47 -8.07 7.55
N ASP A 136 -20.47 -7.13 6.60
CA ASP A 136 -21.57 -6.87 5.65
C ASP A 136 -21.39 -7.63 4.34
N GLY A 137 -20.21 -7.53 3.73
CA GLY A 137 -19.93 -8.07 2.41
C GLY A 137 -19.78 -9.59 2.40
N ASP A 138 -19.90 -10.17 1.23
CA ASP A 138 -19.78 -11.62 1.05
C ASP A 138 -18.36 -12.07 1.38
N GLY A 139 -18.21 -13.06 2.25
CA GLY A 139 -16.93 -13.54 2.77
C GLY A 139 -16.18 -12.51 3.63
N ALA A 140 -16.79 -11.38 4.00
CA ALA A 140 -16.14 -10.36 4.82
C ALA A 140 -15.82 -10.87 6.22
N THR A 141 -14.69 -10.42 6.80
CA THR A 141 -14.23 -10.84 8.13
C THR A 141 -13.97 -9.64 9.03
N ALA A 142 -14.72 -9.53 10.14
CA ALA A 142 -14.61 -8.46 11.12
C ALA A 142 -14.12 -9.00 12.47
N ASN A 143 -12.81 -8.93 12.72
CA ASN A 143 -12.16 -9.53 13.89
C ASN A 143 -12.06 -8.62 15.12
N GLY A 144 -12.04 -7.30 14.91
CA GLY A 144 -11.88 -6.34 15.99
C GLY A 144 -13.16 -6.03 16.75
N LYS A 145 -13.03 -5.66 18.03
CA LYS A 145 -14.15 -5.02 18.73
C LYS A 145 -14.55 -3.73 17.99
N ASP A 146 -15.85 -3.56 17.76
CA ASP A 146 -16.43 -2.44 17.00
C ASP A 146 -15.84 -2.30 15.56
N SER A 147 -15.28 -3.37 14.97
CA SER A 147 -14.76 -3.33 13.60
C SER A 147 -15.86 -3.45 12.55
N PHE A 148 -15.63 -2.90 11.38
CA PHE A 148 -16.59 -2.84 10.28
C PHE A 148 -15.93 -3.32 8.97
N ALA A 149 -16.29 -4.51 8.50
CA ALA A 149 -15.87 -5.04 7.20
C ALA A 149 -17.08 -4.99 6.26
N ARG A 150 -17.06 -4.09 5.28
CA ARG A 150 -18.22 -3.82 4.41
C ARG A 150 -18.08 -4.38 3.00
N GLY A 151 -16.91 -4.21 2.39
CA GLY A 151 -16.67 -4.68 1.03
C GLY A 151 -16.64 -6.20 0.96
N ASP A 152 -16.87 -6.74 -0.23
CA ASP A 152 -16.83 -8.18 -0.46
C ASP A 152 -15.40 -8.71 -0.24
N GLY A 153 -15.26 -9.78 0.55
CA GLY A 153 -13.96 -10.32 0.96
C GLY A 153 -13.13 -9.38 1.85
N ALA A 154 -13.68 -8.27 2.35
CA ALA A 154 -12.94 -7.30 3.15
C ALA A 154 -12.57 -7.87 4.54
N THR A 155 -11.42 -7.46 5.07
CA THR A 155 -10.91 -7.93 6.37
C THR A 155 -10.58 -6.77 7.30
N ALA A 156 -11.28 -6.69 8.45
CA ALA A 156 -11.08 -5.67 9.48
C ALA A 156 -10.50 -6.29 10.78
N ASN A 157 -9.18 -6.19 10.94
CA ASN A 157 -8.36 -6.77 12.01
C ASN A 157 -7.85 -5.71 13.00
N GLY A 158 -8.76 -5.05 13.71
CA GLY A 158 -8.39 -4.14 14.77
C GLY A 158 -9.59 -3.46 15.43
N LYS A 159 -9.43 -2.99 16.66
CA LYS A 159 -10.51 -2.28 17.35
C LYS A 159 -10.90 -1.02 16.56
N ASN A 160 -12.18 -0.85 16.26
CA ASN A 160 -12.71 0.24 15.43
C ASN A 160 -12.07 0.31 14.03
N SER A 161 -11.45 -0.77 13.53
CA SER A 161 -10.94 -0.80 12.15
C SER A 161 -12.10 -0.82 11.16
N LYS A 162 -11.91 -0.19 10.00
CA LYS A 162 -12.85 -0.21 8.89
C LYS A 162 -12.15 -0.71 7.63
N ALA A 163 -12.74 -1.71 7.00
CA ALA A 163 -12.38 -2.22 5.68
C ALA A 163 -13.63 -2.07 4.80
N LEU A 164 -13.72 -0.97 4.04
CA LEU A 164 -14.93 -0.55 3.34
C LEU A 164 -14.95 -0.89 1.86
N GLY A 165 -13.79 -0.90 1.20
CA GLY A 165 -13.68 -1.28 -0.23
C GLY A 165 -13.64 -2.79 -0.42
N ASP A 166 -13.92 -3.26 -1.63
CA ASP A 166 -13.93 -4.68 -1.96
C ASP A 166 -12.52 -5.25 -1.90
N GLY A 167 -12.35 -6.41 -1.25
CA GLY A 167 -11.05 -7.03 -0.98
C GLY A 167 -10.11 -6.20 -0.10
N SER A 168 -10.61 -5.13 0.54
CA SER A 168 -9.78 -4.26 1.38
C SER A 168 -9.35 -4.94 2.68
N THR A 169 -8.18 -4.56 3.19
CA THR A 169 -7.62 -5.10 4.43
C THR A 169 -7.23 -3.96 5.36
N SER A 170 -7.80 -3.96 6.58
CA SER A 170 -7.55 -2.95 7.60
C SER A 170 -7.06 -3.59 8.89
N ILE A 171 -5.81 -3.37 9.25
CA ILE A 171 -5.13 -3.97 10.41
C ILE A 171 -4.62 -2.87 11.34
N GLY A 172 -5.25 -2.73 12.50
CA GLY A 172 -4.84 -1.72 13.47
C GLY A 172 -6.02 -1.08 14.19
N LYS A 173 -5.74 -0.45 15.33
CA LYS A 173 -6.79 0.31 16.02
C LYS A 173 -7.13 1.56 15.18
N ASN A 174 -8.41 1.75 14.88
CA ASN A 174 -8.91 2.86 14.06
C ASN A 174 -8.27 2.95 12.65
N SER A 175 -7.75 1.85 12.10
CA SER A 175 -7.28 1.86 10.71
C SER A 175 -8.48 1.93 9.76
N ASP A 176 -8.34 2.68 8.67
CA ASP A 176 -9.36 2.80 7.62
C ASP A 176 -8.75 2.35 6.28
N ALA A 177 -9.34 1.33 5.64
CA ALA A 177 -9.08 0.93 4.26
C ALA A 177 -10.36 1.15 3.47
N GLU A 178 -10.45 2.25 2.72
CA GLU A 178 -11.70 2.69 2.08
C GLU A 178 -11.77 2.40 0.58
N GLY A 179 -10.64 2.39 -0.12
CA GLY A 179 -10.59 2.07 -1.55
C GLY A 179 -10.65 0.57 -1.84
N ASP A 180 -11.02 0.21 -3.05
CA ASP A 180 -11.07 -1.19 -3.48
C ASP A 180 -9.66 -1.79 -3.53
N GLY A 181 -9.47 -2.96 -2.94
CA GLY A 181 -8.16 -3.60 -2.77
C GLY A 181 -7.19 -2.82 -1.87
N ALA A 182 -7.65 -1.80 -1.14
CA ALA A 182 -6.79 -0.99 -0.29
C ALA A 182 -6.28 -1.78 0.93
N THR A 183 -5.05 -1.52 1.34
CA THR A 183 -4.42 -2.14 2.51
C THR A 183 -3.96 -1.08 3.50
N SER A 184 -4.50 -1.09 4.72
CA SER A 184 -4.21 -0.15 5.79
C SER A 184 -3.68 -0.90 7.00
N ILE A 185 -2.41 -0.69 7.39
CA ILE A 185 -1.75 -1.41 8.47
C ILE A 185 -1.08 -0.41 9.43
N GLY A 186 -1.58 -0.32 10.64
CA GLY A 186 -1.09 0.56 11.70
C GLY A 186 -2.22 1.27 12.44
N LYS A 187 -1.95 1.74 13.67
CA LYS A 187 -2.93 2.55 14.42
C LYS A 187 -3.24 3.83 13.65
N ASP A 188 -4.52 4.18 13.50
CA ASP A 188 -5.00 5.35 12.76
C ASP A 188 -4.46 5.46 11.32
N SER A 189 -4.01 4.36 10.72
CA SER A 189 -3.55 4.31 9.32
C SER A 189 -4.73 4.45 8.37
N LYS A 190 -4.49 5.02 7.19
CA LYS A 190 -5.49 5.29 6.17
C LYS A 190 -4.98 4.87 4.79
N ALA A 191 -5.75 4.04 4.11
CA ALA A 191 -5.59 3.70 2.71
C ALA A 191 -6.93 4.01 2.03
N LEU A 192 -7.03 5.21 1.46
CA LEU A 192 -8.30 5.80 1.01
C LEU A 192 -8.50 5.70 -0.51
N GLY A 193 -7.42 5.61 -1.29
CA GLY A 193 -7.50 5.44 -2.75
C GLY A 193 -7.61 3.98 -3.16
N ASP A 194 -8.09 3.73 -4.37
CA ASP A 194 -8.21 2.37 -4.90
C ASP A 194 -6.82 1.73 -5.10
N GLY A 195 -6.64 0.51 -4.62
CA GLY A 195 -5.36 -0.21 -4.61
C GLY A 195 -4.27 0.50 -3.79
N SER A 196 -4.64 1.42 -2.90
CA SER A 196 -3.67 2.14 -2.07
C SER A 196 -3.15 1.29 -0.91
N THR A 197 -1.94 1.59 -0.44
CA THR A 197 -1.33 0.92 0.72
C THR A 197 -0.82 1.94 1.72
N GLY A 198 -1.39 1.95 2.93
CA GLY A 198 -0.88 2.69 4.08
C GLY A 198 -0.25 1.73 5.09
N LEU A 199 1.06 1.85 5.35
CA LEU A 199 1.78 1.05 6.34
C LEU A 199 2.52 1.97 7.33
N GLY A 200 2.01 2.06 8.55
CA GLY A 200 2.60 2.87 9.62
C GLY A 200 1.54 3.48 10.54
N ASN A 201 1.93 3.95 11.73
CA ASN A 201 1.00 4.73 12.55
C ASN A 201 0.66 6.05 11.82
N GLN A 202 -0.62 6.39 11.68
CA GLN A 202 -1.07 7.61 11.01
C GLN A 202 -0.58 7.76 9.54
N SER A 203 -0.12 6.68 8.88
CA SER A 203 0.17 6.73 7.45
C SER A 203 -1.09 7.03 6.66
N ASN A 204 -1.01 7.81 5.59
CA ASN A 204 -2.15 8.22 4.78
C ASN A 204 -1.85 8.09 3.28
N ALA A 205 -2.32 7.00 2.68
CA ALA A 205 -2.29 6.76 1.24
C ALA A 205 -3.65 7.14 0.64
N SER A 206 -3.80 8.40 0.22
CA SER A 206 -5.07 8.95 -0.24
C SER A 206 -5.19 9.06 -1.76
N GLY A 207 -4.10 8.87 -2.51
CA GLY A 207 -4.16 8.78 -3.97
C GLY A 207 -4.45 7.35 -4.44
N ASP A 208 -5.08 7.19 -5.59
CA ASP A 208 -5.25 5.87 -6.20
C ASP A 208 -3.89 5.24 -6.50
N ARG A 209 -3.75 3.95 -6.21
CA ARG A 209 -2.51 3.17 -6.34
C ARG A 209 -1.33 3.78 -5.59
N SER A 210 -1.58 4.63 -4.59
CA SER A 210 -0.54 5.27 -3.81
C SER A 210 -0.03 4.35 -2.69
N THR A 211 1.23 4.54 -2.27
CA THR A 211 1.82 3.82 -1.15
C THR A 211 2.42 4.80 -0.13
N ALA A 212 1.91 4.81 1.09
CA ALA A 212 2.46 5.54 2.21
C ALA A 212 3.13 4.57 3.18
N LEU A 213 4.47 4.57 3.24
CA LEU A 213 5.27 3.63 4.02
C LEU A 213 6.06 4.36 5.13
N GLY A 214 5.50 4.38 6.34
CA GLY A 214 6.12 4.97 7.53
C GLY A 214 5.13 5.71 8.42
N ASP A 215 5.53 5.94 9.68
CA ASP A 215 4.78 6.77 10.62
C ASP A 215 4.51 8.17 10.03
N GLN A 216 3.24 8.59 10.01
CA GLN A 216 2.80 9.89 9.45
C GLN A 216 3.21 10.14 7.99
N SER A 217 3.58 9.10 7.23
CA SER A 217 3.82 9.24 5.78
C SER A 217 2.52 9.59 5.05
N ARG A 218 2.60 10.44 4.02
CA ARG A 218 1.43 10.88 3.24
C ARG A 218 1.68 10.77 1.74
N ALA A 219 0.97 9.85 1.08
CA ALA A 219 0.98 9.70 -0.37
C ALA A 219 -0.37 10.13 -0.93
N SER A 220 -0.46 11.37 -1.43
CA SER A 220 -1.69 11.95 -1.99
C SER A 220 -1.69 12.05 -3.51
N GLY A 221 -0.53 11.93 -4.15
CA GLY A 221 -0.45 11.82 -5.61
C GLY A 221 -0.94 10.46 -6.10
N GLN A 222 -1.61 10.41 -7.25
CA GLN A 222 -1.94 9.15 -7.92
C GLN A 222 -0.67 8.38 -8.27
N ASN A 223 -0.64 7.07 -8.04
CA ASN A 223 0.53 6.21 -8.32
C ASN A 223 1.84 6.75 -7.68
N SER A 224 1.72 7.37 -6.50
CA SER A 224 2.85 7.95 -5.77
C SER A 224 3.29 7.08 -4.60
N VAL A 225 4.55 7.22 -4.18
CA VAL A 225 5.11 6.52 -3.02
C VAL A 225 5.71 7.54 -2.06
N ALA A 226 5.19 7.62 -0.83
CA ALA A 226 5.83 8.33 0.28
C ALA A 226 6.61 7.33 1.13
N LEU A 227 7.94 7.36 1.00
CA LEU A 227 8.85 6.40 1.63
C LEU A 227 9.54 7.02 2.85
N GLY A 228 9.22 6.51 4.04
CA GLY A 228 9.79 6.93 5.32
C GLY A 228 8.84 7.77 6.18
N ALA A 229 9.15 7.85 7.47
CA ALA A 229 8.32 8.58 8.43
C ALA A 229 8.21 10.08 8.08
N GLY A 230 7.00 10.63 8.08
CA GLY A 230 6.74 12.04 7.73
C GLY A 230 7.05 12.42 6.27
N SER A 231 7.31 11.45 5.38
CA SER A 231 7.48 11.72 3.95
C SER A 231 6.17 12.14 3.30
N VAL A 232 6.24 13.03 2.31
CA VAL A 232 5.08 13.55 1.58
C VAL A 232 5.31 13.37 0.09
N ALA A 233 4.44 12.59 -0.57
CA ALA A 233 4.38 12.43 -2.01
C ALA A 233 3.03 12.97 -2.51
N ASP A 234 3.02 14.23 -2.94
CA ASP A 234 1.83 14.97 -3.38
C ASP A 234 1.73 15.14 -4.91
N GLU A 235 2.73 14.67 -5.65
CA GLU A 235 2.74 14.63 -7.11
C GLU A 235 2.51 13.21 -7.65
N ALA A 236 1.77 13.10 -8.76
CA ALA A 236 1.48 11.82 -9.39
C ALA A 236 2.75 11.18 -9.99
N ASN A 237 2.84 9.85 -9.93
CA ASN A 237 3.96 9.07 -10.50
C ASN A 237 5.34 9.41 -9.91
N THR A 238 5.39 9.77 -8.62
CA THR A 238 6.66 10.12 -7.94
C THR A 238 6.94 9.20 -6.75
N VAL A 239 8.23 9.11 -6.38
CA VAL A 239 8.67 8.52 -5.11
C VAL A 239 9.30 9.63 -4.29
N SER A 240 8.64 10.04 -3.21
CA SER A 240 9.18 10.98 -2.24
C SER A 240 9.86 10.25 -1.09
N VAL A 241 11.12 10.61 -0.82
CA VAL A 241 11.90 10.08 0.32
C VAL A 241 11.96 11.05 1.50
N GLY A 242 11.12 12.09 1.51
CA GLY A 242 11.13 13.13 2.53
C GLY A 242 9.99 14.12 2.36
N SER A 243 10.20 15.34 2.82
CA SER A 243 9.30 16.48 2.59
C SER A 243 10.13 17.75 2.51
N SER A 244 9.51 18.89 2.16
CA SER A 244 10.21 20.17 2.05
C SER A 244 10.97 20.50 3.34
N GLY A 245 12.29 20.72 3.23
CA GLY A 245 13.19 20.99 4.36
C GLY A 245 13.56 19.76 5.19
N HIS A 246 13.09 18.58 4.82
CA HIS A 246 13.31 17.30 5.49
C HIS A 246 13.73 16.22 4.47
N GLU A 247 14.63 16.59 3.56
CA GLU A 247 15.14 15.70 2.53
C GLU A 247 16.02 14.60 3.13
N ARG A 248 16.06 13.44 2.47
CA ARG A 248 16.93 12.33 2.83
C ARG A 248 17.95 12.07 1.75
N ARG A 249 19.13 11.59 2.16
CA ARG A 249 20.13 11.06 1.23
C ARG A 249 19.76 9.65 0.81
N ILE A 250 19.92 9.35 -0.47
CA ILE A 250 19.88 7.99 -1.01
C ILE A 250 21.33 7.51 -1.08
N THR A 251 21.69 6.51 -0.28
CA THR A 251 23.06 5.98 -0.18
C THR A 251 23.16 4.59 -0.83
N ASN A 252 24.39 4.15 -1.10
CA ASN A 252 24.68 2.86 -1.77
C ASN A 252 24.10 2.75 -3.20
N VAL A 253 24.05 3.87 -3.91
CA VAL A 253 23.59 3.92 -5.31
C VAL A 253 24.74 3.55 -6.24
N ALA A 254 24.59 2.42 -6.95
CA ALA A 254 25.52 2.02 -8.01
C ALA A 254 25.50 3.04 -9.17
N ALA A 255 26.54 3.04 -10.01
CA ALA A 255 26.58 3.91 -11.17
C ALA A 255 25.49 3.49 -12.18
N GLY A 256 24.69 4.45 -12.65
CA GLY A 256 23.66 4.20 -13.66
C GLY A 256 24.26 3.79 -15.00
N VAL A 257 23.55 2.94 -15.74
CA VAL A 257 23.98 2.39 -17.04
C VAL A 257 23.03 2.80 -18.15
N HIS A 258 21.73 2.79 -17.89
CA HIS A 258 20.69 3.19 -18.85
C HIS A 258 20.23 4.64 -18.64
N ASP A 259 19.52 5.19 -19.63
CA ASP A 259 19.07 6.59 -19.63
C ASP A 259 18.15 6.95 -18.44
N THR A 260 17.44 5.96 -17.88
CA THR A 260 16.50 6.14 -16.77
C THR A 260 17.09 5.74 -15.41
N ASP A 261 18.37 5.39 -15.34
CA ASP A 261 19.02 5.04 -14.08
C ASP A 261 19.40 6.30 -13.29
N ALA A 262 19.34 6.21 -11.96
CA ALA A 262 19.84 7.28 -11.11
C ALA A 262 21.36 7.44 -11.26
N VAL A 263 21.83 8.68 -11.33
CA VAL A 263 23.26 9.02 -11.38
C VAL A 263 23.79 9.17 -9.95
N ASN A 264 24.94 8.55 -9.65
CA ASN A 264 25.60 8.73 -8.37
C ASN A 264 26.72 9.80 -8.42
N VAL A 265 27.30 10.11 -7.26
CA VAL A 265 28.31 11.18 -7.12
C VAL A 265 29.62 10.86 -7.87
N SER A 266 30.00 9.58 -8.07
CA SER A 266 31.24 9.25 -8.79
C SER A 266 31.13 9.56 -10.29
N GLN A 267 29.96 9.30 -10.89
CA GLN A 267 29.68 9.69 -12.28
C GLN A 267 29.71 11.22 -12.45
N LEU A 268 29.09 11.97 -11.52
CA LEU A 268 29.13 13.43 -11.55
C LEU A 268 30.56 13.98 -11.40
N ASN A 269 31.38 13.36 -10.53
CA ASN A 269 32.79 13.75 -10.37
C ASN A 269 33.63 13.46 -11.61
N SER A 270 33.31 12.40 -12.37
CA SER A 270 33.94 12.12 -13.66
C SER A 270 33.68 13.26 -14.66
N VAL A 271 32.43 13.71 -14.78
CA VAL A 271 32.05 14.86 -15.61
C VAL A 271 32.76 16.13 -15.15
N ARG A 272 32.81 16.39 -13.84
CA ARG A 272 33.54 17.53 -13.28
C ARG A 272 35.02 17.51 -13.66
N SER A 273 35.67 16.34 -13.61
CA SER A 273 37.08 16.18 -14.00
C SER A 273 37.30 16.48 -15.48
N GLN A 274 36.39 15.99 -16.35
CA GLN A 274 36.43 16.27 -17.79
C GLN A 274 36.29 17.78 -18.07
N ILE A 275 35.37 18.48 -17.40
CA ILE A 275 35.20 19.93 -17.54
C ILE A 275 36.47 20.67 -17.09
N SER A 276 37.05 20.29 -15.96
CA SER A 276 38.31 20.90 -15.50
C SER A 276 39.46 20.66 -16.47
N ALA A 277 39.51 19.52 -17.16
CA ALA A 277 40.50 19.28 -18.21
C ALA A 277 40.28 20.17 -19.43
N VAL A 278 39.04 20.37 -19.87
CA VAL A 278 38.69 21.30 -20.95
C VAL A 278 39.08 22.74 -20.57
N GLU A 279 38.81 23.18 -19.35
CA GLU A 279 39.18 24.51 -18.87
C GLU A 279 40.71 24.73 -18.91
N ARG A 280 41.48 23.76 -18.41
CA ARG A 280 42.95 23.79 -18.49
C ARG A 280 43.43 23.88 -19.94
N GLY A 281 42.86 23.06 -20.82
CA GLY A 281 43.19 23.08 -22.24
C GLY A 281 42.89 24.44 -22.88
N ALA A 282 41.72 25.01 -22.63
CA ALA A 282 41.32 26.29 -23.20
C ALA A 282 42.20 27.45 -22.72
N TYR A 283 42.45 27.57 -21.41
CA TYR A 283 43.25 28.67 -20.87
C TYR A 283 44.72 28.58 -21.24
N SER A 284 45.29 27.38 -21.22
CA SER A 284 46.67 27.18 -21.67
C SER A 284 46.80 27.42 -23.18
N GLY A 285 45.78 27.09 -23.98
CA GLY A 285 45.70 27.43 -25.40
C GLY A 285 45.61 28.94 -25.66
N LEU A 286 44.82 29.68 -24.88
CA LEU A 286 44.73 31.14 -24.99
C LEU A 286 46.05 31.83 -24.59
N ALA A 287 46.69 31.37 -23.52
CA ALA A 287 48.03 31.83 -23.16
C ALA A 287 49.02 31.56 -24.32
N ALA A 288 48.97 30.38 -24.91
CA ALA A 288 49.82 30.00 -26.05
C ALA A 288 49.59 30.88 -27.28
N ALA A 289 48.33 31.19 -27.61
CA ALA A 289 47.97 32.11 -28.69
C ALA A 289 48.45 33.55 -28.41
N THR A 290 48.32 34.01 -27.16
CA THR A 290 48.77 35.34 -26.73
C THR A 290 50.30 35.46 -26.77
N ALA A 291 51.02 34.40 -26.38
CA ALA A 291 52.48 34.36 -26.47
C ALA A 291 52.95 34.47 -27.94
N LEU A 292 52.24 33.81 -28.86
CA LEU A 292 52.50 33.88 -30.30
C LEU A 292 52.41 35.31 -30.85
N THR A 293 51.45 36.12 -30.39
CA THR A 293 51.29 37.51 -30.87
C THR A 293 52.39 38.43 -30.37
N MET A 294 52.97 38.15 -29.21
CA MET A 294 54.03 38.95 -28.58
C MET A 294 55.45 38.68 -29.14
N ILE A 295 55.62 37.78 -30.11
CA ILE A 295 56.92 37.61 -30.80
C ILE A 295 57.23 38.91 -31.59
N PRO A 296 58.39 39.55 -31.35
CA PRO A 296 58.78 40.78 -32.05
C PRO A 296 58.85 40.60 -33.58
N ASP A 297 58.44 41.65 -34.30
CA ASP A 297 58.55 41.71 -35.76
C ASP A 297 59.98 42.06 -36.21
N VAL A 298 60.30 41.80 -37.47
CA VAL A 298 61.58 42.17 -38.09
C VAL A 298 61.68 43.69 -38.23
N GLY A 299 62.73 44.27 -37.66
CA GLY A 299 62.99 45.70 -37.70
C GLY A 299 63.51 46.19 -39.06
N ASP A 300 63.41 47.50 -39.28
CA ASP A 300 63.76 48.13 -40.55
C ASP A 300 65.18 47.81 -41.03
N GLY A 301 65.30 47.44 -42.30
CA GLY A 301 66.59 47.09 -42.93
C GLY A 301 67.14 45.71 -42.56
N LYS A 302 66.39 44.86 -41.85
CA LYS A 302 66.76 43.47 -41.53
C LYS A 302 65.93 42.47 -42.33
N THR A 303 66.51 41.31 -42.65
CA THR A 303 65.87 40.29 -43.51
C THR A 303 65.20 39.16 -42.72
N LEU A 304 65.63 38.93 -41.47
CA LEU A 304 65.13 37.85 -40.61
C LEU A 304 65.16 38.29 -39.15
N THR A 305 64.17 37.87 -38.37
CA THR A 305 64.17 37.96 -36.90
C THR A 305 63.65 36.65 -36.33
N VAL A 306 64.31 36.16 -35.28
CA VAL A 306 63.82 35.08 -34.43
C VAL A 306 63.53 35.69 -33.07
N GLY A 307 62.33 35.47 -32.55
CA GLY A 307 61.89 36.07 -31.31
C GLY A 307 61.19 35.06 -30.40
N VAL A 308 61.13 35.43 -29.12
CA VAL A 308 60.43 34.68 -28.08
C VAL A 308 59.32 35.57 -27.53
N GLY A 309 58.10 35.04 -27.46
CA GLY A 309 56.97 35.66 -26.78
C GLY A 309 56.59 34.85 -25.55
N THR A 310 56.09 35.51 -24.51
CA THR A 310 55.56 34.83 -23.32
C THR A 310 54.20 35.41 -22.98
N ALA A 311 53.36 34.61 -22.34
CA ALA A 311 52.08 35.09 -21.84
C ALA A 311 51.66 34.33 -20.58
N ASN A 312 50.83 35.00 -19.78
CA ASN A 312 50.11 34.40 -18.67
C ASN A 312 48.62 34.72 -18.83
N TYR A 313 47.76 33.71 -18.64
CA TYR A 313 46.32 33.92 -18.56
C TYR A 313 45.73 33.07 -17.44
N LYS A 314 45.11 33.72 -16.45
CA LYS A 314 44.53 33.08 -15.25
C LYS A 314 45.47 32.06 -14.58
N GLY A 315 46.77 32.36 -14.52
CA GLY A 315 47.78 31.47 -13.93
C GLY A 315 48.41 30.45 -14.89
N TYR A 316 47.88 30.26 -16.10
CA TYR A 316 48.48 29.40 -17.12
C TYR A 316 49.52 30.18 -17.92
N GLN A 317 50.74 29.66 -17.99
CA GLN A 317 51.85 30.28 -18.70
C GLN A 317 52.09 29.60 -20.05
N ALA A 318 52.57 30.38 -21.02
CA ALA A 318 53.00 29.86 -22.31
C ALA A 318 54.22 30.62 -22.83
N VAL A 319 55.01 29.93 -23.64
CA VAL A 319 56.17 30.48 -24.35
C VAL A 319 56.02 30.17 -25.82
N ALA A 320 56.30 31.15 -26.67
CA ALA A 320 56.28 31.03 -28.12
C ALA A 320 57.64 31.37 -28.71
N ILE A 321 58.05 30.63 -29.74
CA ILE A 321 59.23 30.93 -30.54
C ILE A 321 58.75 31.05 -31.99
N GLY A 322 59.19 32.08 -32.69
CA GLY A 322 58.86 32.23 -34.09
C GLY A 322 59.88 33.05 -34.84
N ALA A 323 59.77 32.97 -36.16
CA ALA A 323 60.61 33.69 -37.08
C ALA A 323 59.75 34.52 -38.03
N THR A 324 60.21 35.75 -38.28
CA THR A 324 59.64 36.64 -39.29
C THR A 324 60.71 37.01 -40.31
N ALA A 325 60.41 36.82 -41.59
CA ALA A 325 61.33 37.06 -42.69
C ALA A 325 60.74 38.02 -43.72
N HIS A 326 61.54 38.97 -44.18
CA HIS A 326 61.26 39.74 -45.39
C HIS A 326 61.72 38.93 -46.60
N VAL A 327 60.76 38.41 -47.37
CA VAL A 327 61.04 37.63 -48.59
C VAL A 327 61.37 38.58 -49.74
N THR A 328 60.68 39.72 -49.81
CA THR A 328 60.98 40.85 -50.70
C THR A 328 60.80 42.16 -49.93
N GLN A 329 61.02 43.31 -50.57
CA GLN A 329 60.71 44.63 -49.97
C GLN A 329 59.22 44.78 -49.63
N ASN A 330 58.35 44.01 -50.30
CA ASN A 330 56.90 44.11 -50.18
C ASN A 330 56.27 42.87 -49.51
N ILE A 331 56.97 41.74 -49.42
CA ILE A 331 56.45 40.49 -48.84
C ILE A 331 57.12 40.18 -47.51
N LYS A 332 56.30 39.99 -46.47
CA LYS A 332 56.71 39.52 -45.14
C LYS A 332 56.03 38.19 -44.83
N VAL A 333 56.77 37.24 -44.26
CA VAL A 333 56.24 35.96 -43.77
C VAL A 333 56.60 35.81 -42.30
N ARG A 334 55.63 35.40 -41.48
CA ARG A 334 55.81 35.05 -40.07
C ARG A 334 55.39 33.62 -39.84
N SER A 335 56.15 32.90 -39.02
CA SER A 335 55.77 31.58 -38.51
C SER A 335 56.18 31.46 -37.06
N GLY A 336 55.45 30.69 -36.27
CA GLY A 336 55.79 30.47 -34.88
C GLY A 336 55.08 29.25 -34.31
N ILE A 337 55.66 28.76 -33.22
CA ILE A 337 55.13 27.67 -32.41
C ILE A 337 55.10 28.17 -30.97
N SER A 338 54.03 27.88 -30.24
CA SER A 338 53.96 28.10 -28.81
C SER A 338 53.64 26.83 -28.06
N TYR A 339 54.18 26.78 -26.85
CA TYR A 339 54.01 25.69 -25.90
C TYR A 339 53.45 26.27 -24.60
N SER A 340 52.43 25.60 -24.09
CA SER A 340 51.92 25.76 -22.74
C SER A 340 51.82 24.38 -22.09
N ALA A 341 51.50 24.33 -20.79
CA ALA A 341 51.56 23.10 -19.99
C ALA A 341 50.90 21.88 -20.67
N ASP A 342 49.75 22.07 -21.33
CA ASP A 342 48.96 20.98 -21.92
C ASP A 342 48.78 21.11 -23.45
N ASN A 343 49.34 22.15 -24.10
CA ASN A 343 49.09 22.42 -25.52
C ASN A 343 50.31 22.90 -26.29
N MET A 344 50.36 22.54 -27.57
CA MET A 344 51.25 23.14 -28.58
C MET A 344 50.41 23.79 -29.66
N LEU A 345 50.60 25.09 -29.88
CA LEU A 345 49.96 25.85 -30.95
C LEU A 345 51.00 26.19 -32.01
N TRP A 346 50.63 26.24 -33.29
CA TRP A 346 51.49 26.79 -34.33
C TRP A 346 50.67 27.68 -35.24
N GLY A 347 51.33 28.65 -35.86
CA GLY A 347 50.70 29.56 -36.80
C GLY A 347 51.72 30.11 -37.78
N ALA A 348 51.26 30.39 -39.01
CA ALA A 348 52.03 31.08 -40.01
C ALA A 348 51.14 32.06 -40.77
N GLY A 349 51.71 33.16 -41.25
CA GLY A 349 51.01 34.20 -41.99
C GLY A 349 51.93 34.93 -42.96
N MET A 350 51.36 35.53 -43.98
CA MET A 350 52.06 36.33 -44.99
C MET A 350 51.34 37.67 -45.15
N ALA A 351 52.10 38.74 -45.33
CA ALA A 351 51.58 40.07 -45.63
C ALA A 351 52.28 40.64 -46.86
N TYR A 352 51.54 41.39 -47.67
CA TYR A 352 52.05 42.17 -48.79
C TYR A 352 51.79 43.67 -48.53
N GLN A 353 52.80 44.52 -48.62
CA GLN A 353 52.70 45.97 -48.46
C GLN A 353 53.01 46.67 -49.78
N TRP A 354 52.27 47.73 -50.12
CA TRP A 354 52.45 48.54 -51.32
C TRP A 354 52.61 50.02 -50.96
#